data_AF-A0A2P4P3U7-F1
#
_entry.id   AF-A0A2P4P3U7-F1
#
_cell.length_a   1.000
_cell.length_b   1.000
_cell.length_c   1.000
_cell.angle_alpha   90.00
_cell.angle_beta   90.00
_cell.angle_gamma   90.00
#
_symmetry.space_group_name_H-M   'P 1'
#
loop_
_entity.id
_entity.type
_entity.pdbx_description
1 polymer ?
#
loop_
_entity_poly.entity_id
_entity_poly.type
_entity_poly.pdbx_seq_one_letter_code
_entity_poly.pdbx_strand_id
1 'polypeptide(L)'
;MKYSNFILPSYLVNTPYDLYNRKKKSILLPTKLNKNDCADELTIEDNGLTMFYNVQGHLSWYIAAAVRADYPLPVEAGLFYFEVYIVNQGLEGLIGIGLSEPNVNLNGQPGWNERSYGYHGDDGLKFISDGNRGYDYGPLYTTDDTIGCCVNFFNNTCFYTKNGIHLGVAFDDISGGELYPTFGMRNPKAYIEVNFGQNPFVFDIDQYAKRIFQDAEKKKEWAKLSELYI
;
A
#
# COMPACT_ATOMS: atom_id res chain seq x y z
N MET A 1 27.28 -9.78 0.23
CA MET A 1 25.84 -9.65 0.56
C MET A 1 25.70 -8.49 1.53
N LYS A 2 25.23 -7.32 1.06
CA LYS A 2 24.94 -6.20 1.96
C LYS A 2 23.60 -6.52 2.62
N TYR A 3 23.61 -6.68 3.95
CA TYR A 3 22.39 -6.81 4.74
C TYR A 3 21.52 -5.56 4.48
N SER A 4 20.26 -5.75 4.10
CA SER A 4 19.31 -4.66 4.23
C SER A 4 19.22 -4.32 5.71
N ASN A 5 19.47 -3.07 6.06
CA ASN A 5 19.18 -2.52 7.39
C ASN A 5 17.67 -2.35 7.54
N PHE A 6 16.88 -3.39 7.26
CA PHE A 6 15.45 -3.35 7.45
C PHE A 6 15.17 -3.30 8.94
N ILE A 7 14.72 -2.14 9.41
CA ILE A 7 14.25 -1.92 10.76
C ILE A 7 12.76 -2.26 10.75
N LEU A 8 12.36 -3.18 11.62
CA LEU A 8 10.95 -3.52 11.78
C LEU A 8 10.19 -2.25 12.24
N PRO A 9 9.08 -1.88 11.58
CA PRO A 9 8.24 -0.77 12.03
C PRO A 9 7.84 -0.93 13.50
N SER A 10 7.89 0.16 14.27
CA SER A 10 7.63 0.17 15.72
C SER A 10 6.31 -0.49 16.10
N TYR A 11 5.27 -0.27 15.30
CA TYR A 11 3.92 -0.80 15.54
C TYR A 11 3.82 -2.32 15.41
N LEU A 12 4.83 -2.97 14.80
CA LEU A 12 4.94 -4.43 14.70
C LEU A 12 5.86 -5.03 15.77
N VAL A 13 6.58 -4.23 16.55
CA VAL A 13 7.48 -4.76 17.59
C VAL A 13 6.68 -5.46 18.69
N ASN A 14 7.16 -6.64 19.10
CA ASN A 14 6.53 -7.54 20.09
C ASN A 14 5.11 -8.02 19.75
N THR A 15 4.72 -7.92 18.48
CA THR A 15 3.49 -8.56 17.96
C THR A 15 3.75 -10.05 17.70
N PRO A 16 2.69 -10.88 17.48
CA PRO A 16 2.88 -12.27 17.07
C PRO A 16 3.82 -12.45 15.87
N TYR A 17 3.73 -11.55 14.89
CA TYR A 17 4.59 -11.54 13.70
C TYR A 17 6.09 -11.40 14.06
N ASP A 18 6.42 -10.44 14.92
CA ASP A 18 7.81 -10.20 15.34
C ASP A 18 8.32 -11.38 16.18
N LEU A 19 7.51 -11.83 17.15
CA LEU A 19 7.86 -12.96 18.00
C LEU A 19 8.11 -14.24 17.22
N TYR A 20 7.35 -14.48 16.15
CA TYR A 20 7.57 -15.59 15.24
C TYR A 20 8.86 -15.43 14.43
N ASN A 21 9.06 -14.28 13.79
CA ASN A 21 10.22 -14.06 12.93
C ASN A 21 11.55 -14.00 13.70
N ARG A 22 11.56 -13.64 14.98
CA ARG A 22 12.76 -13.77 15.84
C ARG A 22 13.21 -15.22 16.03
N LYS A 23 12.29 -16.19 15.92
CA LYS A 23 12.61 -17.62 16.10
C LYS A 23 12.94 -18.32 14.79
N LYS A 24 12.15 -18.10 13.74
CA LYS A 24 12.19 -18.89 12.49
C LYS A 24 12.57 -18.09 11.24
N LYS A 25 12.53 -16.75 11.32
CA LYS A 25 12.81 -15.77 10.25
C LYS A 25 12.40 -16.25 8.85
N SER A 26 11.09 -16.25 8.57
CA SER A 26 10.57 -16.81 7.32
C SER A 26 9.52 -15.96 6.62
N ILE A 27 8.96 -14.93 7.27
CA ILE A 27 7.93 -14.08 6.67
C ILE A 27 8.54 -12.73 6.36
N LEU A 28 8.33 -12.28 5.13
CA LEU A 28 8.88 -11.03 4.61
C LEU A 28 7.78 -9.99 4.54
N LEU A 29 8.15 -8.73 4.81
CA LEU A 29 7.29 -7.57 4.59
C LEU A 29 7.70 -6.92 3.27
N PRO A 30 6.79 -6.21 2.59
CA PRO A 30 7.20 -5.33 1.51
C PRO A 30 8.14 -4.25 2.06
N THR A 31 9.24 -4.03 1.35
CA THR A 31 10.26 -3.06 1.75
C THR A 31 10.61 -2.09 0.65
N LYS A 32 10.17 -2.34 -0.58
CA LYS A 32 10.45 -1.49 -1.75
C LYS A 32 9.52 -1.84 -2.91
N LEU A 33 9.54 -1.00 -3.93
CA LEU A 33 8.92 -1.23 -5.23
C LEU A 33 9.68 -2.32 -6.01
N ASN A 34 8.95 -3.14 -6.75
CA ASN A 34 9.51 -4.26 -7.50
C ASN A 34 9.79 -3.90 -8.96
N LYS A 35 11.07 -3.72 -9.32
CA LYS A 35 11.50 -3.44 -10.71
C LYS A 35 11.11 -4.53 -11.72
N ASN A 36 10.89 -5.78 -11.27
CA ASN A 36 10.48 -6.87 -12.15
C ASN A 36 8.95 -7.03 -12.24
N ASP A 37 8.20 -6.25 -11.45
CA ASP A 37 6.73 -6.28 -11.41
C ASP A 37 6.18 -4.85 -11.50
N CYS A 38 6.58 -4.20 -12.59
CA CYS A 38 6.40 -2.78 -12.88
C CYS A 38 6.10 -2.62 -14.37
N ALA A 39 5.14 -1.77 -14.71
CA ALA A 39 4.88 -1.38 -16.10
C ALA A 39 6.02 -0.49 -16.66
N ASP A 40 6.25 -0.56 -17.98
CA ASP A 40 7.40 0.06 -18.67
C ASP A 40 7.36 1.60 -18.62
N GLU A 41 6.18 2.20 -18.44
CA GLU A 41 5.98 3.65 -18.35
C GLU A 41 6.49 4.24 -17.03
N LEU A 42 6.75 3.40 -16.03
CA LEU A 42 7.20 3.80 -14.71
C LEU A 42 8.69 3.57 -14.57
N THR A 43 9.38 4.51 -13.92
CA THR A 43 10.78 4.33 -13.54
C THR A 43 10.90 4.37 -12.03
N ILE A 44 11.54 3.35 -11.47
CA ILE A 44 11.87 3.24 -10.05
C ILE A 44 13.33 3.61 -9.86
N GLU A 45 13.61 4.55 -8.97
CA GLU A 45 14.97 4.95 -8.65
C GLU A 45 15.77 3.85 -7.92
N ASP A 46 17.08 4.07 -7.76
CA ASP A 46 17.98 3.07 -7.18
C ASP A 46 17.70 2.79 -5.69
N ASN A 47 17.05 3.72 -4.99
CA ASN A 47 16.60 3.52 -3.61
C ASN A 47 15.46 2.50 -3.50
N GLY A 48 14.76 2.20 -4.61
CA GLY A 48 13.60 1.30 -4.64
C GLY A 48 12.32 1.85 -3.98
N LEU A 49 12.32 3.10 -3.53
CA LEU A 49 11.21 3.73 -2.80
C LEU A 49 10.58 4.88 -3.58
N THR A 50 11.27 5.36 -4.59
CA THR A 50 10.86 6.52 -5.37
C THR A 50 10.55 6.10 -6.81
N MET A 51 9.46 6.64 -7.37
CA MET A 51 9.06 6.36 -8.75
C MET A 51 8.43 7.57 -9.44
N PHE A 52 8.62 7.66 -10.77
CA PHE A 52 7.99 8.67 -11.63
C PHE A 52 7.44 8.09 -12.93
N TYR A 53 6.55 8.87 -13.56
CA TYR A 53 6.03 8.59 -14.90
C TYR A 53 7.04 9.06 -15.95
N ASN A 54 7.58 8.12 -16.72
CA ASN A 54 8.69 8.36 -17.64
C ASN A 54 8.26 8.60 -19.10
N VAL A 55 6.96 8.50 -19.41
CA VAL A 55 6.47 8.76 -20.77
C VAL A 55 6.47 10.26 -21.05
N GLN A 56 7.09 10.64 -22.17
CA GLN A 56 7.08 11.99 -22.71
C GLN A 56 6.31 12.00 -24.04
N GLY A 57 5.72 13.14 -24.41
CA GLY A 57 5.07 13.31 -25.71
C GLY A 57 3.63 13.79 -25.62
N HIS A 58 2.78 13.41 -26.57
CA HIS A 58 1.39 13.87 -26.64
C HIS A 58 0.49 13.19 -25.59
N LEU A 59 -0.56 13.88 -25.15
CA LEU A 59 -1.54 13.39 -24.17
C LEU A 59 -2.15 12.02 -24.51
N SER A 60 -2.35 11.74 -25.81
CA SER A 60 -2.90 10.47 -26.29
C SER A 60 -1.96 9.27 -26.13
N TRP A 61 -0.70 9.50 -25.78
CA TRP A 61 0.29 8.44 -25.54
C TRP A 61 0.36 8.01 -24.09
N TYR A 62 -0.29 8.74 -23.18
CA TYR A 62 -0.24 8.43 -21.76
C TYR A 62 -1.22 7.31 -21.44
N ILE A 63 -0.69 6.13 -21.16
CA ILE A 63 -1.45 4.99 -20.67
C ILE A 63 -1.26 4.84 -19.16
N ALA A 64 -2.29 4.34 -18.48
CA ALA A 64 -2.20 4.09 -17.06
C ALA A 64 -1.22 2.94 -16.83
N ALA A 65 -0.36 3.12 -15.84
CA ALA A 65 0.72 2.21 -15.53
C ALA A 65 0.84 2.05 -14.02
N ALA A 66 1.13 0.84 -13.56
CA ALA A 66 1.24 0.51 -12.15
C ALA A 66 2.47 -0.34 -11.83
N VAL A 67 2.80 -0.40 -10.55
CA VAL A 67 3.86 -1.23 -9.97
C VAL A 67 3.40 -1.81 -8.63
N ARG A 68 3.84 -3.03 -8.34
CA ARG A 68 3.66 -3.68 -7.04
C ARG A 68 4.93 -3.62 -6.18
N ALA A 69 4.78 -3.76 -4.87
CA ALA A 69 5.90 -3.95 -3.95
C ALA A 69 6.62 -5.29 -4.16
N ASP A 70 7.77 -5.48 -3.54
CA ASP A 70 8.61 -6.68 -3.64
C ASP A 70 8.04 -7.93 -2.95
N TYR A 71 7.12 -7.75 -2.00
CA TYR A 71 6.44 -8.83 -1.28
C TYR A 71 4.96 -8.49 -1.04
N PRO A 72 4.11 -9.51 -0.86
CA PRO A 72 2.73 -9.28 -0.44
C PRO A 72 2.69 -8.84 1.03
N LEU A 73 1.56 -8.29 1.42
CA LEU A 73 1.21 -8.05 2.80
C LEU A 73 1.01 -9.40 3.52
N PRO A 74 1.82 -9.75 4.53
CA PRO A 74 1.62 -10.99 5.25
C PRO A 74 0.42 -10.86 6.20
N VAL A 75 -0.58 -11.72 6.03
CA VAL A 75 -1.78 -11.79 6.90
C VAL A 75 -1.37 -11.98 8.36
N GLU A 76 -0.26 -12.69 8.56
CA GLU A 76 0.44 -12.94 9.81
C GLU A 76 0.79 -11.66 10.57
N ALA A 77 1.11 -10.56 9.87
CA ALA A 77 1.35 -9.27 10.52
C ALA A 77 0.14 -8.75 11.30
N GLY A 78 -1.08 -9.19 10.95
CA GLY A 78 -2.35 -8.72 11.53
C GLY A 78 -2.72 -7.31 11.09
N LEU A 79 -1.74 -6.40 11.02
CA LEU A 79 -1.87 -5.05 10.52
C LEU A 79 -0.66 -4.70 9.63
N PHE A 80 -0.89 -4.02 8.51
CA PHE A 80 0.19 -3.43 7.73
C PHE A 80 -0.15 -2.00 7.31
N TYR A 81 0.83 -1.11 7.34
CA TYR A 81 0.67 0.30 7.00
C TYR A 81 1.85 0.80 6.17
N PHE A 82 1.54 1.57 5.13
CA PHE A 82 2.54 2.31 4.35
C PHE A 82 2.01 3.71 4.04
N GLU A 83 2.92 4.63 3.73
CA GLU A 83 2.60 5.99 3.30
C GLU A 83 3.23 6.31 1.94
N VAL A 84 2.57 7.20 1.21
CA VAL A 84 3.04 7.74 -0.06
C VAL A 84 3.06 9.25 0.05
N TYR A 85 4.22 9.85 -0.12
CA TYR A 85 4.36 11.29 -0.26
C TYR A 85 4.31 11.67 -1.74
N ILE A 86 3.39 12.59 -2.08
CA ILE A 86 3.22 13.08 -3.45
C ILE A 86 4.21 14.21 -3.67
N VAL A 87 5.39 13.89 -4.19
CA VAL A 87 6.43 14.89 -4.48
C VAL A 87 5.99 15.82 -5.62
N ASN A 88 5.30 15.28 -6.62
CA ASN A 88 4.69 16.06 -7.68
C ASN A 88 3.48 15.31 -8.22
N GLN A 89 2.31 15.94 -8.23
CA GLN A 89 1.10 15.33 -8.76
C GLN A 89 1.14 15.09 -10.28
N GLY A 90 2.03 15.77 -11.01
CA GLY A 90 2.05 15.84 -12.47
C GLY A 90 1.09 16.89 -13.04
N LEU A 91 0.57 16.68 -14.26
CA LEU A 91 -0.35 17.62 -14.92
C LEU A 91 -1.79 17.56 -14.37
N GLU A 92 -2.34 16.36 -14.22
CA GLU A 92 -3.77 16.15 -13.87
C GLU A 92 -4.02 15.45 -12.51
N GLY A 93 -2.98 15.09 -11.74
CA GLY A 93 -3.13 14.41 -10.45
C GLY A 93 -3.56 12.94 -10.52
N LEU A 94 -3.53 12.31 -11.71
CA LEU A 94 -3.96 10.91 -11.94
C LEU A 94 -2.99 9.89 -11.32
N ILE A 95 -2.96 9.84 -9.99
CA ILE A 95 -2.15 8.95 -9.15
C ILE A 95 -3.13 8.09 -8.34
N GLY A 96 -3.05 6.77 -8.48
CA GLY A 96 -3.80 5.81 -7.69
C GLY A 96 -2.91 5.10 -6.67
N ILE A 97 -3.39 4.98 -5.44
CA ILE A 97 -2.71 4.26 -4.35
C ILE A 97 -3.63 3.15 -3.87
N GLY A 98 -3.12 1.94 -3.70
CA GLY A 98 -3.90 0.86 -3.12
C GLY A 98 -3.21 -0.48 -3.13
N LEU A 99 -3.97 -1.51 -3.52
CA LEU A 99 -3.62 -2.92 -3.36
C LEU A 99 -4.00 -3.71 -4.61
N SER A 100 -3.23 -4.74 -4.96
CA SER A 100 -3.64 -5.71 -5.97
C SER A 100 -3.03 -7.09 -5.73
N GLU A 101 -3.72 -8.13 -6.17
CA GLU A 101 -3.18 -9.49 -6.22
C GLU A 101 -2.08 -9.68 -7.29
N PRO A 102 -1.33 -10.79 -7.26
CA PRO A 102 -0.38 -11.13 -8.32
C PRO A 102 -1.08 -11.22 -9.67
N ASN A 103 -0.34 -10.91 -10.74
CA ASN A 103 -0.80 -11.02 -12.13
C ASN A 103 -1.94 -10.08 -12.54
N VAL A 104 -2.46 -9.24 -11.64
CA VAL A 104 -3.34 -8.14 -12.03
C VAL A 104 -2.61 -7.27 -13.05
N ASN A 105 -3.27 -6.94 -14.15
CA ASN A 105 -2.69 -6.16 -15.25
C ASN A 105 -2.20 -4.79 -14.74
N LEU A 106 -0.94 -4.48 -15.02
CA LEU A 106 -0.29 -3.23 -14.61
C LEU A 106 -0.48 -2.09 -15.62
N ASN A 107 -1.09 -2.32 -16.78
CA ASN A 107 -1.53 -1.28 -17.71
C ASN A 107 -2.88 -0.70 -17.27
N GLY A 108 -2.94 -0.22 -16.04
CA GLY A 108 -4.14 0.26 -15.37
C GLY A 108 -3.79 0.90 -14.02
N GLN A 109 -4.78 1.53 -13.39
CA GLN A 109 -4.64 2.04 -12.01
C GLN A 109 -5.10 0.99 -10.99
N PRO A 110 -4.62 1.06 -9.72
CA PRO A 110 -5.19 0.30 -8.62
C PRO A 110 -6.72 0.45 -8.57
N GLY A 111 -7.44 -0.66 -8.43
CA GLY A 111 -8.90 -0.71 -8.41
C GLY A 111 -9.59 -0.88 -9.76
N TRP A 112 -8.89 -0.75 -10.89
CA TRP A 112 -9.50 -0.85 -12.22
C TRP A 112 -9.76 -2.26 -12.72
N ASN A 113 -8.97 -3.21 -12.24
CA ASN A 113 -9.08 -4.62 -12.64
C ASN A 113 -9.63 -5.45 -11.47
N GLU A 114 -10.15 -6.63 -11.76
CA GLU A 114 -10.51 -7.61 -10.74
C GLU A 114 -9.34 -7.85 -9.76
N ARG A 115 -9.67 -8.07 -8.48
CA ARG A 115 -8.70 -8.31 -7.39
C ARG A 115 -7.72 -7.14 -7.19
N SER A 116 -8.20 -5.93 -7.46
CA SER A 116 -7.49 -4.67 -7.27
C SER A 116 -8.36 -3.66 -6.53
N TYR A 117 -7.73 -2.82 -5.73
CA TYR A 117 -8.36 -1.81 -4.89
C TYR A 117 -7.55 -0.52 -4.96
N GLY A 118 -8.20 0.64 -5.08
CA GLY A 118 -7.48 1.90 -5.20
C GLY A 118 -8.25 3.10 -4.70
N TYR A 119 -7.52 4.10 -4.21
CA TYR A 119 -7.97 5.46 -3.92
C TYR A 119 -7.22 6.41 -4.84
N HIS A 120 -7.91 7.31 -5.53
CA HIS A 120 -7.38 8.13 -6.63
C HIS A 120 -7.38 9.62 -6.26
N GLY A 121 -6.34 10.33 -6.69
CA GLY A 121 -6.05 11.69 -6.21
C GLY A 121 -6.84 12.79 -6.90
N ASP A 122 -7.18 12.59 -8.17
CA ASP A 122 -7.84 13.56 -9.04
C ASP A 122 -9.35 13.68 -8.78
N ASP A 123 -9.98 12.61 -8.31
CA ASP A 123 -11.43 12.56 -8.06
C ASP A 123 -11.80 12.23 -6.60
N GLY A 124 -10.85 11.77 -5.79
CA GLY A 124 -11.07 11.38 -4.39
C GLY A 124 -11.89 10.10 -4.24
N LEU A 125 -12.11 9.36 -5.34
CA LEU A 125 -12.94 8.17 -5.37
C LEU A 125 -12.13 6.94 -4.98
N LYS A 126 -12.85 5.94 -4.47
CA LYS A 126 -12.34 4.57 -4.31
C LYS A 126 -12.83 3.69 -5.46
N PHE A 127 -11.98 2.76 -5.89
CA PHE A 127 -12.21 1.81 -6.97
C PHE A 127 -12.01 0.39 -6.46
N ILE A 128 -12.92 -0.52 -6.80
CA ILE A 128 -12.97 -1.90 -6.30
C ILE A 128 -13.22 -2.85 -7.45
N SER A 129 -12.27 -3.73 -7.73
CA SER A 129 -12.41 -5.04 -8.39
C SER A 129 -13.33 -5.17 -9.63
N ASP A 130 -13.55 -4.11 -10.41
CA ASP A 130 -13.98 -4.10 -11.82
C ASP A 130 -13.82 -2.75 -12.54
N GLY A 131 -13.49 -1.69 -11.80
CA GLY A 131 -12.97 -0.44 -12.35
C GLY A 131 -13.91 0.43 -13.18
N ASN A 132 -15.09 -0.05 -13.57
CA ASN A 132 -15.96 0.71 -14.47
C ASN A 132 -16.64 1.89 -13.76
N ARG A 133 -16.58 1.94 -12.43
CA ARG A 133 -17.18 3.00 -11.61
C ARG A 133 -16.36 3.27 -10.34
N GLY A 134 -16.03 4.53 -10.11
CA GLY A 134 -15.55 5.03 -8.82
C GLY A 134 -16.69 5.30 -7.84
N TYR A 135 -16.40 5.18 -6.55
CA TYR A 135 -17.33 5.44 -5.45
C TYR A 135 -16.80 6.54 -4.55
N ASP A 136 -17.69 7.39 -4.03
CA ASP A 136 -17.32 8.45 -3.09
C ASP A 136 -16.57 7.86 -1.88
N TYR A 137 -15.46 8.49 -1.51
CA TYR A 137 -14.66 8.05 -0.38
C TYR A 137 -13.99 9.18 0.37
N GLY A 138 -13.03 9.85 -0.27
CA GLY A 138 -12.12 10.77 0.40
C GLY A 138 -12.02 12.12 -0.31
N PRO A 139 -11.27 13.07 0.28
CA PRO A 139 -10.90 14.29 -0.41
C PRO A 139 -9.97 14.00 -1.60
N LEU A 140 -9.77 14.98 -2.47
CA LEU A 140 -8.67 14.94 -3.44
C LEU A 140 -7.32 14.93 -2.72
N TYR A 141 -6.25 14.51 -3.42
CA TYR A 141 -4.88 14.70 -2.95
C TYR A 141 -3.94 15.10 -4.08
N THR A 142 -2.92 15.85 -3.72
CA THR A 142 -2.04 16.55 -4.67
C THR A 142 -0.62 16.64 -4.13
N THR A 143 0.26 17.36 -4.83
CA THR A 143 1.61 17.67 -4.40
C THR A 143 1.63 18.11 -2.93
N ASP A 144 2.61 17.61 -2.19
CA ASP A 144 2.84 17.83 -0.76
C ASP A 144 1.88 17.12 0.20
N ASP A 145 0.89 16.36 -0.29
CA ASP A 145 0.11 15.46 0.55
C ASP A 145 0.84 14.13 0.83
N THR A 146 0.62 13.59 2.02
CA THR A 146 0.98 12.21 2.39
C THR A 146 -0.28 11.36 2.52
N ILE A 147 -0.36 10.30 1.74
CA ILE A 147 -1.48 9.36 1.75
C ILE A 147 -1.03 8.03 2.35
N GLY A 148 -1.66 7.64 3.45
CA GLY A 148 -1.44 6.33 4.06
C GLY A 148 -2.46 5.31 3.60
N CYS A 149 -2.07 4.03 3.63
CA CYS A 149 -2.94 2.89 3.40
C CYS A 149 -2.70 1.86 4.49
N CYS A 150 -3.76 1.50 5.21
CA CYS A 150 -3.70 0.54 6.31
C CYS A 150 -4.60 -0.64 6.03
N VAL A 151 -4.04 -1.84 6.13
CA VAL A 151 -4.76 -3.11 6.03
C VAL A 151 -4.84 -3.76 7.40
N ASN A 152 -6.06 -4.07 7.82
CA ASN A 152 -6.35 -4.79 9.06
C ASN A 152 -6.90 -6.19 8.73
N PHE A 153 -6.07 -7.20 8.95
CA PHE A 153 -6.37 -8.60 8.70
C PHE A 153 -7.23 -9.25 9.79
N PHE A 154 -7.42 -8.60 10.95
CA PHE A 154 -8.31 -9.12 11.99
C PHE A 154 -9.79 -9.00 11.59
N ASN A 155 -10.13 -7.99 10.79
CA ASN A 155 -11.50 -7.75 10.32
C ASN A 155 -11.61 -7.58 8.80
N ASN A 156 -10.54 -7.87 8.06
CA ASN A 156 -10.46 -7.74 6.60
C ASN A 156 -10.91 -6.37 6.09
N THR A 157 -10.43 -5.30 6.71
CA THR A 157 -10.71 -3.93 6.27
C THR A 157 -9.46 -3.20 5.80
N CYS A 158 -9.66 -2.25 4.90
CA CYS A 158 -8.63 -1.30 4.49
C CYS A 158 -9.16 0.13 4.62
N PHE A 159 -8.33 1.02 5.15
CA PHE A 159 -8.59 2.45 5.22
C PHE A 159 -7.38 3.24 4.72
N TYR A 160 -7.64 4.48 4.27
CA TYR A 160 -6.59 5.43 3.94
C TYR A 160 -6.50 6.54 4.98
N THR A 161 -5.35 7.20 4.98
CA THR A 161 -5.13 8.44 5.73
C THR A 161 -4.71 9.53 4.76
N LYS A 162 -4.98 10.79 5.10
CA LYS A 162 -4.42 11.95 4.44
C LYS A 162 -3.79 12.86 5.48
N ASN A 163 -2.49 13.13 5.33
CA ASN A 163 -1.72 14.01 6.22
C ASN A 163 -1.91 13.64 7.70
N GLY A 164 -1.88 12.34 8.00
CA GLY A 164 -2.07 11.81 9.37
C GLY A 164 -3.52 11.76 9.86
N ILE A 165 -4.51 12.04 9.02
CA ILE A 165 -5.94 11.96 9.38
C ILE A 165 -6.56 10.72 8.75
N HIS A 166 -7.16 9.86 9.58
CA HIS A 166 -7.88 8.66 9.16
C HIS A 166 -9.16 9.03 8.38
N LEU A 167 -9.34 8.52 7.15
CA LEU A 167 -10.44 8.88 6.25
C LEU A 167 -11.68 7.98 6.35
N GLY A 168 -11.61 6.93 7.16
CA GLY A 168 -12.67 5.93 7.27
C GLY A 168 -12.36 4.70 6.44
N VAL A 169 -13.10 3.62 6.67
CA VAL A 169 -12.91 2.35 5.95
C VAL A 169 -13.25 2.56 4.47
N ALA A 170 -12.29 2.29 3.60
CA ALA A 170 -12.46 2.33 2.15
C ALA A 170 -13.05 1.01 1.66
N PHE A 171 -12.49 -0.10 2.11
CA PHE A 171 -12.87 -1.43 1.65
C PHE A 171 -13.18 -2.30 2.85
N ASP A 172 -14.39 -2.85 2.85
CA ASP A 172 -14.77 -4.01 3.65
C ASP A 172 -14.51 -5.28 2.82
N ASP A 173 -14.19 -6.37 3.49
CA ASP A 173 -13.98 -7.69 2.90
C ASP A 173 -12.87 -7.77 1.83
N ILE A 174 -11.68 -7.25 2.14
CA ILE A 174 -10.45 -7.46 1.33
C ILE A 174 -9.90 -8.88 1.45
N SER A 175 -10.76 -9.89 1.64
CA SER A 175 -10.37 -11.28 1.82
C SER A 175 -10.13 -12.00 0.49
N GLY A 176 -9.24 -12.99 0.47
CA GLY A 176 -9.18 -13.98 -0.63
C GLY A 176 -7.90 -14.03 -1.48
N GLY A 177 -6.87 -13.23 -1.21
CA GLY A 177 -5.62 -13.29 -1.98
C GLY A 177 -4.40 -12.61 -1.36
N GLU A 178 -3.24 -12.84 -1.98
CA GLU A 178 -1.96 -12.22 -1.60
C GLU A 178 -1.95 -10.75 -2.08
N LEU A 179 -2.32 -9.80 -1.23
CA LEU A 179 -2.37 -8.39 -1.61
C LEU A 179 -0.99 -7.76 -1.56
N TYR A 180 -0.59 -7.07 -2.64
CA TYR A 180 0.61 -6.25 -2.69
C TYR A 180 0.22 -4.78 -2.58
N PRO A 181 0.99 -3.93 -1.87
CA PRO A 181 0.95 -2.49 -2.10
C PRO A 181 1.17 -2.19 -3.58
N THR A 182 0.28 -1.40 -4.16
CA THR A 182 0.26 -1.09 -5.59
C THR A 182 0.08 0.41 -5.80
N PHE A 183 0.88 0.95 -6.72
CA PHE A 183 0.92 2.38 -7.02
C PHE A 183 0.79 2.55 -8.51
N GLY A 184 -0.14 3.40 -8.95
CA GLY A 184 -0.37 3.66 -10.35
C GLY A 184 -0.35 5.15 -10.68
N MET A 185 -0.01 5.46 -11.92
CA MET A 185 -0.03 6.80 -12.46
C MET A 185 -0.31 6.79 -13.97
N ARG A 186 -1.04 7.82 -14.43
CA ARG A 186 -1.25 8.12 -15.86
C ARG A 186 -0.97 9.60 -16.10
N ASN A 187 0.16 10.09 -15.60
CA ASN A 187 0.36 11.51 -15.57
C ASN A 187 1.84 11.90 -15.70
N PRO A 188 2.22 12.59 -16.78
CA PRO A 188 3.59 13.09 -16.93
C PRO A 188 4.03 13.92 -15.74
N LYS A 189 5.30 13.77 -15.40
CA LYS A 189 5.96 14.45 -14.26
C LYS A 189 5.42 14.04 -12.89
N ALA A 190 4.46 13.12 -12.81
CA ALA A 190 4.07 12.55 -11.53
C ALA A 190 5.27 11.85 -10.90
N TYR A 191 5.48 12.12 -9.61
CA TYR A 191 6.63 11.65 -8.85
C TYR A 191 6.20 11.43 -7.41
N ILE A 192 6.46 10.23 -6.89
CA ILE A 192 6.03 9.84 -5.54
C ILE A 192 7.18 9.13 -4.81
N GLU A 193 7.13 9.23 -3.48
CA GLU A 193 8.01 8.51 -2.56
C GLU A 193 7.17 7.62 -1.65
N VAL A 194 7.58 6.36 -1.50
CA VAL A 194 6.87 5.36 -0.70
C VAL A 194 7.66 5.07 0.57
N ASN A 195 6.96 5.09 1.70
CA ASN A 195 7.47 4.72 3.02
C ASN A 195 6.79 3.42 3.48
N PHE A 196 7.54 2.32 3.49
CA PHE A 196 7.13 1.03 4.09
C PHE A 196 7.53 0.91 5.57
N GLY A 197 7.97 2.01 6.19
CA GLY A 197 8.43 2.09 7.58
C GLY A 197 9.92 2.38 7.73
N GLN A 198 10.62 2.75 6.65
CA GLN A 198 12.00 3.24 6.71
C GLN A 198 12.09 4.59 7.43
N ASN A 199 11.03 5.39 7.37
CA ASN A 199 10.91 6.69 8.03
C ASN A 199 9.70 6.69 8.99
N PRO A 200 9.66 7.59 9.99
CA PRO A 200 8.46 7.81 10.78
C PRO A 200 7.25 8.12 9.90
N PHE A 201 6.10 7.56 10.27
CA PHE A 201 4.83 7.84 9.59
C PHE A 201 4.23 9.17 10.08
N VAL A 202 3.48 9.83 9.19
CA VAL A 202 2.69 11.03 9.53
C VAL A 202 1.48 10.64 10.39
N PHE A 203 0.83 9.53 10.08
CA PHE A 203 -0.22 8.96 10.94
C PHE A 203 0.37 8.29 12.18
N ASP A 204 -0.28 8.46 13.34
CA ASP A 204 0.05 7.75 14.59
C ASP A 204 -0.41 6.28 14.52
N ILE A 205 0.26 5.51 13.65
CA ILE A 205 0.00 4.09 13.45
C ILE A 205 0.32 3.27 14.70
N ASP A 206 1.28 3.72 15.52
CA ASP A 206 1.64 3.06 16.77
C ASP A 206 0.46 3.05 17.75
N GLN A 207 -0.20 4.19 17.94
CA GLN A 207 -1.39 4.27 18.80
C GLN A 207 -2.55 3.44 18.23
N TYR A 208 -2.77 3.49 16.92
CA TYR A 208 -3.82 2.71 16.28
C TYR A 208 -3.57 1.20 16.44
N ALA A 209 -2.38 0.73 16.06
CA ALA A 209 -1.98 -0.67 16.14
C ALA A 209 -2.06 -1.20 17.58
N LYS A 210 -1.61 -0.40 18.57
CA LYS A 210 -1.72 -0.79 19.99
C LYS A 210 -3.15 -1.14 20.37
N ARG A 211 -4.15 -0.35 19.93
CA ARG A 211 -5.57 -0.64 20.21
C ARG A 211 -6.02 -1.92 19.50
N ILE A 212 -5.70 -2.05 18.21
CA ILE A 212 -6.08 -3.23 17.41
C ILE A 212 -5.50 -4.51 17.99
N PHE A 213 -4.21 -4.53 18.31
CA PHE A 213 -3.56 -5.72 18.85
C PHE A 213 -4.06 -6.09 20.24
N GLN A 214 -4.37 -5.11 21.11
CA GLN A 214 -4.99 -5.36 22.42
C GLN A 214 -6.38 -5.97 22.29
N ASP A 215 -7.18 -5.51 21.33
CA ASP A 215 -8.52 -6.05 21.12
C ASP A 215 -8.47 -7.44 20.50
N ALA A 216 -7.55 -7.69 19.57
CA ALA A 216 -7.30 -9.01 19.00
C ALA A 216 -6.83 -10.02 20.07
N GLU A 217 -5.99 -9.59 21.02
CA GLU A 217 -5.55 -10.42 22.15
C GLU A 217 -6.73 -10.82 23.05
N LYS A 218 -7.58 -9.85 23.43
CA LYS A 218 -8.80 -10.12 24.24
C LYS A 218 -9.76 -11.10 23.55
N LYS A 219 -9.87 -11.01 22.22
CA LYS A 219 -10.71 -11.90 21.40
C LYS A 219 -10.05 -13.25 21.09
N LYS A 220 -8.81 -13.48 21.56
CA LYS A 220 -7.99 -14.66 21.26
C LYS A 220 -7.74 -14.86 19.76
N GLU A 221 -7.75 -13.79 18.97
CA GLU A 221 -7.46 -13.82 17.54
C GLU A 221 -5.96 -14.01 17.28
N TRP A 222 -5.11 -13.63 18.24
CA TRP A 222 -3.68 -13.97 18.22
C TRP A 222 -3.44 -15.48 18.13
N ALA A 223 -4.29 -16.29 18.78
CA ALA A 223 -4.16 -17.75 18.75
C ALA A 223 -4.43 -18.31 17.34
N LYS A 224 -5.42 -17.75 16.64
CA LYS A 224 -5.75 -18.13 15.26
C LYS A 224 -4.63 -17.78 14.30
N LEU A 225 -4.03 -16.59 14.46
CA LEU A 225 -2.83 -16.26 13.71
C LEU A 225 -1.71 -17.22 14.08
N SER A 226 -1.47 -17.49 15.37
CA SER A 226 -0.40 -18.39 15.87
C SER A 226 -0.44 -19.82 15.28
N GLU A 227 -1.63 -20.34 14.95
CA GLU A 227 -1.81 -21.64 14.30
C GLU A 227 -1.34 -21.66 12.85
N LEU A 228 -1.35 -20.53 12.14
CA LEU A 228 -0.75 -20.41 10.79
C LEU A 228 0.78 -20.52 10.80
N TYR A 229 1.41 -20.40 11.97
CA TYR A 229 2.86 -20.36 12.12
C TYR A 229 3.50 -21.69 12.54
N ILE A 230 2.71 -22.70 12.92
CA ILE A 230 3.18 -24.04 13.31
C ILE A 230 3.23 -24.92 12.06
#